data_AF-A0A5P8VTR1-F1
#
_entry.id   AF-A0A5P8VTR1-F1
#
_cell.length_a   1.000
_cell.length_b   1.000
_cell.length_c   1.000
_cell.angle_alpha   90.00
_cell.angle_beta   90.00
_cell.angle_gamma   90.00
#
_symmetry.space_group_name_H-M   'P 1'
#
loop_
_entity.id
_entity.type
_entity.pdbx_description
1 polymer ?
#
loop_
_entity_poly.entity_id
_entity_poly.type
_entity_poly.pdbx_seq_one_letter_code
_entity_poly.pdbx_strand_id
1 'polypeptide(L)'
;MTTDIPKNLSQDPSINPVHDIVDGQTTDCCIVGGGPAGAVLALLLARQGISVMLLEAHKDFDRDFRGDTIHPSVMEIMEELGLSKALLELSHAKMRQISIQTPQDTVTFADFSCISIHPTLTY
;
A
#
# COMPACT_ATOMS: atom_id res chain seq x y z
N MET A 1 12.85 4.99 46.28
CA MET A 1 11.41 4.70 46.47
C MET A 1 11.04 3.75 45.36
N THR A 2 11.05 2.46 45.70
CA THR A 2 10.86 1.30 44.83
C THR A 2 9.40 1.19 44.43
N THR A 3 9.11 1.04 43.14
CA THR A 3 7.78 0.64 42.65
C THR A 3 7.84 -0.81 42.21
N ASP A 4 7.22 -1.66 43.01
CA ASP A 4 7.00 -3.09 42.79
C ASP A 4 6.10 -3.33 41.57
N ILE A 5 6.55 -4.19 40.67
CA ILE A 5 5.73 -4.82 39.63
C ILE A 5 5.01 -6.02 40.28
N PRO A 6 3.68 -6.17 40.16
CA PRO A 6 2.98 -7.27 40.80
C PRO A 6 3.34 -8.61 40.13
N LYS A 7 3.67 -9.61 40.96
CA LYS A 7 3.78 -11.01 40.59
C LYS A 7 2.41 -11.52 40.13
N ASN A 8 2.28 -11.95 38.88
CA ASN A 8 1.10 -12.69 38.43
C ASN A 8 1.27 -14.19 38.76
N LEU A 9 0.19 -14.75 39.27
CA LEU A 9 0.04 -16.03 39.94
C LEU A 9 -0.42 -17.07 38.91
N SER A 10 0.10 -18.30 39.06
CA SER A 10 -0.41 -19.55 38.46
C SER A 10 -0.15 -19.75 36.95
N GLN A 11 0.93 -20.46 36.63
CA GLN A 11 1.12 -21.17 35.38
C GLN A 11 0.28 -22.47 35.42
N ASP A 12 -0.67 -22.62 34.51
CA ASP A 12 -1.31 -23.90 34.17
C ASP A 12 -0.33 -24.69 33.28
N PRO A 13 0.05 -25.94 33.61
CA PRO A 13 1.11 -26.67 32.91
C PRO A 13 0.63 -27.44 31.66
N SER A 14 -0.50 -27.09 31.06
CA SER A 14 -0.93 -27.70 29.79
C SER A 14 -1.24 -26.67 28.71
N ILE A 15 -0.62 -26.86 27.54
CA ILE A 15 -0.86 -26.17 26.24
C ILE A 15 0.10 -24.98 25.93
N ASN A 16 1.29 -25.28 25.41
CA ASN A 16 1.74 -24.97 24.03
C ASN A 16 3.28 -25.01 23.90
N PRO A 17 3.84 -25.46 22.75
CA PRO A 17 5.28 -25.44 22.53
C PRO A 17 5.75 -23.99 22.61
N VAL A 18 6.65 -23.73 23.57
CA VAL A 18 7.26 -22.42 23.81
C VAL A 18 7.89 -21.96 22.51
N HIS A 19 7.28 -20.97 21.86
CA HIS A 19 7.98 -20.19 20.85
C HIS A 19 8.95 -19.31 21.63
N ASP A 20 10.22 -19.71 21.67
CA ASP A 20 11.27 -18.84 22.18
C ASP A 20 11.23 -17.54 21.37
N ILE A 21 11.14 -16.41 22.07
CA ILE A 21 11.19 -15.09 21.45
C ILE A 21 12.62 -14.91 20.92
N VAL A 22 12.78 -14.99 19.60
CA VAL A 22 14.09 -14.95 18.92
C VAL A 22 14.62 -13.53 18.77
N ASP A 23 13.73 -12.54 18.64
CA ASP A 23 14.03 -11.11 18.53
C ASP A 23 12.78 -10.29 18.94
N GLY A 24 12.99 -9.07 19.41
CA GLY A 24 11.93 -8.17 19.86
C GLY A 24 12.26 -6.71 19.56
N GLN A 25 11.35 -6.01 18.90
CA GLN A 25 11.48 -4.59 18.58
C GLN A 25 10.26 -3.81 19.07
N THR A 26 10.49 -2.59 19.53
CA THR A 26 9.45 -1.66 19.99
C THR A 26 9.23 -0.58 18.94
N THR A 27 7.97 -0.29 18.65
CA THR A 27 7.53 0.74 17.69
C THR A 27 6.25 1.38 18.21
N ASP A 28 5.92 2.59 17.76
CA ASP A 28 4.65 3.24 18.11
C ASP A 28 3.45 2.62 17.36
N CYS A 29 3.68 2.17 16.12
CA CYS A 29 2.67 1.52 15.29
C CYS A 29 3.24 0.32 14.53
N CYS A 30 2.62 -0.84 14.67
CA CYS A 30 2.92 -2.02 13.86
C CYS A 30 1.82 -2.24 12.83
N ILE A 31 2.18 -2.31 11.55
CA ILE A 31 1.28 -2.53 10.42
C ILE A 31 1.60 -3.88 9.82
N VAL A 32 0.60 -4.73 9.64
CA VAL A 32 0.74 -6.06 9.02
C VAL A 32 0.13 -6.03 7.63
N GLY A 33 0.96 -6.29 6.62
CA GLY A 33 0.61 -6.33 5.20
C GLY A 33 1.21 -5.17 4.39
N GLY A 34 2.15 -5.48 3.50
CA GLY A 34 2.84 -4.54 2.62
C GLY A 34 2.10 -4.24 1.30
N GLY A 35 0.77 -4.34 1.30
CA GLY A 35 -0.06 -3.95 0.16
C GLY A 35 -0.18 -2.43 0.03
N PRO A 36 -0.90 -1.91 -1.00
CA PRO A 36 -1.02 -0.47 -1.25
C PRO A 36 -1.49 0.33 -0.04
N ALA A 37 -2.52 -0.15 0.67
CA ALA A 37 -3.03 0.52 1.86
C ALA A 37 -2.01 0.55 3.01
N GLY A 38 -1.33 -0.56 3.28
CA GLY A 38 -0.33 -0.66 4.36
C GLY A 38 0.90 0.20 4.08
N ALA A 39 1.39 0.19 2.84
CA ALA A 39 2.53 1.01 2.41
C ALA A 39 2.21 2.51 2.48
N VAL A 40 1.03 2.93 2.00
CA VAL A 40 0.62 4.35 2.07
C VAL A 40 0.41 4.79 3.53
N LEU A 41 -0.22 3.97 4.37
CA LEU A 41 -0.38 4.28 5.79
C LEU A 41 0.98 4.41 6.50
N ALA A 42 1.88 3.45 6.27
CA ALA A 42 3.22 3.48 6.84
C ALA A 42 3.98 4.76 6.45
N LEU A 43 3.92 5.14 5.17
CA LEU A 43 4.52 6.37 4.65
C LEU A 43 3.95 7.62 5.35
N LEU A 44 2.63 7.71 5.47
CA LEU A 44 1.95 8.86 6.06
C LEU A 44 2.29 9.03 7.55
N LEU A 45 2.35 7.93 8.31
CA LEU A 45 2.72 7.94 9.72
C LEU A 45 4.22 8.25 9.91
N ALA A 46 5.09 7.63 9.11
CA ALA A 46 6.53 7.89 9.17
C ALA A 46 6.87 9.36 8.86
N ARG A 47 6.17 9.99 7.89
CA ARG A 47 6.31 11.43 7.59
C ARG A 47 5.88 12.35 8.73
N GLN A 48 5.02 11.87 9.62
CA GLN A 48 4.64 12.58 10.85
C GLN A 48 5.62 12.33 12.00
N GLY A 49 6.71 11.58 11.77
CA GLY A 49 7.71 11.27 12.78
C GLY A 49 7.33 10.13 13.73
N ILE A 50 6.28 9.37 13.41
CA ILE A 50 5.83 8.22 14.20
C ILE A 50 6.72 7.02 13.87
N SER A 51 7.17 6.29 14.90
CA SER A 51 7.94 5.06 14.69
C SER A 51 7.01 3.95 14.20
N VAL A 52 7.21 3.50 12.96
CA VAL A 52 6.36 2.49 12.31
C VAL A 52 7.17 1.26 11.92
N MET A 53 6.63 0.09 12.23
CA MET A 53 7.08 -1.19 11.71
C MET A 53 6.06 -1.75 10.72
N LEU A 54 6.46 -1.93 9.46
CA LEU A 54 5.64 -2.59 8.44
C LEU A 54 6.13 -4.04 8.24
N LEU A 55 5.24 -4.99 8.48
CA LEU A 55 5.50 -6.42 8.33
C LEU A 55 4.86 -6.94 7.06
N GLU A 56 5.63 -7.62 6.22
CA GLU A 56 5.14 -8.31 5.03
C GLU A 56 5.67 -9.74 5.02
N ALA A 57 4.79 -10.70 4.75
CA ALA A 57 5.12 -12.11 4.72
C ALA A 57 5.90 -12.50 3.46
N HIS A 58 5.62 -11.81 2.34
CA HIS A 58 6.28 -12.05 1.07
C HIS A 58 7.59 -11.27 0.95
N LYS A 59 8.64 -11.92 0.44
CA LYS A 59 9.95 -11.30 0.25
C LYS A 59 10.05 -10.48 -1.04
N ASP A 60 9.11 -10.70 -1.95
CA ASP A 60 9.00 -10.05 -3.23
C ASP A 60 7.58 -9.49 -3.45
N PHE A 61 7.47 -8.64 -4.47
CA PHE A 61 6.22 -8.02 -4.89
C PHE A 61 5.65 -8.67 -6.17
N ASP A 62 6.20 -9.81 -6.59
CA ASP A 62 5.71 -10.62 -7.71
C ASP A 62 4.42 -11.34 -7.28
N ARG A 63 3.30 -10.65 -7.45
CA ARG A 63 1.96 -11.16 -7.16
C ARG A 63 1.09 -10.96 -8.39
N ASP A 64 0.11 -11.84 -8.59
CA ASP A 64 -0.99 -11.62 -9.53
C ASP A 64 -1.82 -10.43 -9.04
N PHE A 65 -1.36 -9.21 -9.35
CA PHE A 65 -2.02 -7.98 -8.97
C PHE A 65 -3.35 -7.88 -9.72
N ARG A 66 -4.47 -7.95 -9.00
CA ARG A 66 -5.83 -7.78 -9.55
C ARG A 66 -6.21 -6.30 -9.75
N GLY A 67 -5.23 -5.40 -9.84
CA GLY A 67 -5.40 -3.94 -9.85
C GLY A 67 -4.46 -3.27 -10.84
N ASP A 68 -4.47 -3.73 -12.09
CA ASP A 68 -3.52 -3.33 -13.14
C ASP A 68 -3.84 -1.96 -13.77
N THR A 69 -4.79 -1.21 -13.18
CA THR A 69 -5.18 0.11 -13.67
C THR A 69 -5.15 1.11 -12.52
N ILE A 70 -4.37 2.17 -12.72
CA ILE A 70 -4.35 3.33 -11.83
C ILE A 70 -5.34 4.35 -12.38
N HIS A 71 -6.41 4.62 -11.63
CA HIS A 71 -7.38 5.64 -11.98
C HIS A 71 -6.76 7.05 -11.85
N PRO A 72 -7.15 8.05 -12.68
CA PRO A 72 -6.66 9.42 -12.57
C PRO A 72 -6.69 10.01 -11.15
N SER A 73 -7.75 9.74 -10.38
CA SER A 73 -7.84 10.20 -8.98
C SER A 73 -6.77 9.59 -8.06
N VAL A 74 -6.27 8.39 -8.38
CA VAL A 74 -5.14 7.79 -7.64
C VAL A 74 -3.84 8.45 -8.05
N MET A 75 -3.67 8.85 -9.32
CA MET A 75 -2.51 9.64 -9.75
C MET A 75 -2.43 10.99 -9.04
N GLU A 76 -3.56 11.65 -8.79
CA GLU A 76 -3.62 12.88 -8.00
C GLU A 76 -3.12 12.65 -6.57
N ILE A 77 -3.56 11.56 -5.92
CA ILE A 77 -3.07 11.18 -4.59
C ILE A 77 -1.56 10.92 -4.62
N MET A 78 -1.05 10.24 -5.66
CA MET A 78 0.38 9.98 -5.79
C MET A 78 1.19 11.27 -5.97
N GLU A 79 0.63 12.29 -6.63
CA GLU A 79 1.22 13.62 -6.72
C GLU A 79 1.28 14.30 -5.35
N GLU A 80 0.17 14.29 -4.59
CA GLU A 80 0.13 14.83 -3.22
C GLU A 80 1.12 14.14 -2.29
N LEU A 81 1.34 12.83 -2.50
CA LEU A 81 2.34 12.05 -1.79
C LEU A 81 3.78 12.28 -2.32
N GLY A 82 3.97 13.00 -3.43
CA GLY A 82 5.28 13.21 -4.07
C GLY A 82 5.87 11.95 -4.70
N LEU A 83 5.03 10.99 -5.07
CA LEU A 83 5.39 9.68 -5.64
C LEU A 83 5.06 9.56 -7.13
N SER A 84 4.25 10.47 -7.68
CA SER A 84 3.80 10.47 -9.09
C SER A 84 4.95 10.29 -10.09
N LYS A 85 6.05 11.04 -9.92
CA LYS A 85 7.20 10.96 -10.81
C LYS A 85 7.84 9.57 -10.80
N ALA A 86 8.10 9.02 -9.62
CA ALA A 86 8.67 7.68 -9.48
C ALA A 86 7.73 6.60 -10.03
N LEU A 87 6.42 6.77 -9.85
CA LEU A 87 5.41 5.87 -10.40
C LEU A 87 5.39 5.88 -11.94
N LEU A 88 5.53 7.06 -12.56
CA LEU A 88 5.55 7.22 -14.01
C LEU A 88 6.87 6.77 -14.67
N GLU A 89 7.94 6.60 -13.90
CA GLU A 89 9.19 5.99 -14.39
C GLU A 89 9.07 4.46 -14.54
N LEU A 90 8.09 3.83 -13.90
CA LEU A 90 7.81 2.40 -14.07
C LEU A 90 7.21 2.10 -15.45
N SER A 91 7.43 0.89 -15.96
CA SER A 91 6.81 0.46 -17.22
C SER A 91 5.29 0.42 -17.07
N HIS A 92 4.57 1.21 -17.87
CA HIS A 92 3.11 1.30 -17.84
C HIS A 92 2.55 1.60 -19.23
N ALA A 93 1.28 1.25 -19.45
CA ALA A 93 0.54 1.63 -20.64
C ALA A 93 -0.42 2.78 -20.33
N LYS A 94 -0.38 3.86 -21.13
CA LYS A 94 -1.38 4.94 -21.04
C LYS A 94 -2.62 4.57 -21.81
N MET A 95 -3.72 4.30 -21.12
CA MET A 95 -4.99 3.95 -21.75
C MET A 95 -5.85 5.21 -21.89
N ARG A 96 -5.94 5.73 -23.13
CA ARG A 96 -6.67 6.99 -23.42
C ARG A 96 -8.12 6.76 -23.84
N GLN A 97 -8.40 5.62 -24.47
CA GLN A 97 -9.71 5.35 -25.08
C GLN A 97 -9.97 3.84 -25.06
N ILE A 98 -11.21 3.46 -24.74
CA ILE A 98 -11.73 2.11 -24.90
C ILE A 98 -12.66 2.14 -26.11
N SER A 99 -12.28 1.40 -27.16
CA SER A 99 -13.10 1.22 -28.37
C SER A 99 -13.57 -0.22 -28.45
N ILE A 100 -14.85 -0.40 -28.76
CA ILE A 100 -15.43 -1.72 -29.05
C ILE A 100 -15.45 -1.89 -30.57
N GLN A 101 -14.72 -2.90 -31.06
CA GLN A 101 -14.78 -3.32 -32.45
C GLN A 101 -16.05 -4.17 -32.65
N THR A 102 -16.98 -3.71 -33.48
CA THR A 102 -18.10 -4.53 -33.95
C THR A 102 -17.87 -4.95 -35.40
N PRO A 103 -18.51 -6.03 -35.91
CA PRO A 103 -18.34 -6.48 -37.30
C PRO A 103 -18.74 -5.44 -38.36
N GLN A 104 -19.53 -4.43 -37.99
CA GLN A 104 -19.95 -3.36 -38.88
C GLN A 104 -19.17 -2.06 -38.71
N ASP A 105 -18.74 -1.70 -37.49
CA ASP A 105 -18.00 -0.45 -37.21
C ASP A 105 -17.20 -0.51 -35.90
N THR A 106 -16.15 0.32 -35.79
CA THR A 106 -15.49 0.61 -34.50
C THR A 106 -16.29 1.68 -33.76
N VAL A 107 -16.89 1.33 -32.62
CA VAL A 107 -17.60 2.29 -31.77
C VAL A 107 -16.74 2.62 -30.55
N THR A 108 -16.39 3.89 -30.38
CA THR A 108 -15.75 4.37 -29.14
C THR A 108 -16.74 4.25 -28.00
N PHE A 109 -16.46 3.36 -27.03
CA PHE A 109 -17.35 3.11 -25.90
C PHE A 109 -17.07 4.05 -24.72
N ALA A 110 -15.80 4.37 -24.48
CA ALA A 110 -15.39 5.36 -23.50
C ALA A 110 -14.14 6.10 -23.99
N ASP A 111 -14.17 7.43 -23.93
CA ASP A 111 -13.04 8.31 -24.18
C ASP A 111 -12.63 8.99 -22.87
N PHE A 112 -11.42 8.69 -22.39
CA PHE A 112 -10.90 9.23 -21.13
C PHE A 112 -10.08 10.51 -21.33
N SER A 113 -9.95 11.01 -22.57
CA SER A 113 -9.28 12.29 -22.85
C SER A 113 -10.00 13.50 -22.23
N CYS A 114 -11.29 13.35 -21.90
CA CYS A 114 -12.11 14.37 -21.25
C CYS A 114 -12.01 14.37 -19.71
N ILE A 115 -11.30 13.41 -19.11
CA ILE A 115 -11.07 13.42 -17.66
C ILE A 115 -9.92 14.40 -17.40
N SER A 116 -10.27 15.61 -17.00
CA SER A 116 -9.31 16.63 -16.59
C SER A 116 -8.59 16.20 -15.33
N ILE A 117 -7.41 15.60 -15.51
CA ILE A 117 -6.31 15.66 -14.55
C ILE A 117 -5.89 17.12 -14.40
N HIS A 118 -5.69 17.58 -13.16
CA HIS A 118 -5.25 18.94 -12.85
C HIS A 118 -4.11 19.38 -13.80
N PRO A 119 -4.06 20.63 -14.32
CA PRO A 119 -3.24 21.04 -15.47
C PRO A 119 -1.72 20.83 -15.34
N THR A 120 -1.21 20.50 -14.16
CA THR A 120 0.18 20.11 -13.93
C THR A 120 0.52 18.67 -14.36
N LEU A 121 -0.47 17.81 -14.61
CA LEU A 121 -0.29 16.39 -14.98
C LEU A 121 -0.26 16.14 -16.50
N THR A 122 0.34 17.04 -17.29
CA THR A 122 0.53 16.77 -18.72
C THR A 122 1.74 15.84 -18.91
N TYR A 123 1.49 14.53 -18.97
CA TYR A 123 2.51 13.50 -19.24
C TYR A 123 2.28 12.81 -20.59
#